data_AF-A0A1H0SRP9-F1
#
_entry.id   AF-A0A1H0SRP9-F1
#
_cell.length_a   1.000
_cell.length_b   1.000
_cell.length_c   1.000
_cell.angle_alpha   90.00
_cell.angle_beta   90.00
_cell.angle_gamma   90.00
#
_symmetry.space_group_name_H-M   'P 1'
#
loop_
_entity.id
_entity.type
_entity.pdbx_description
1 polymer ?
#
loop_
_entity_poly.entity_id
_entity_poly.type
_entity_poly.pdbx_seq_one_letter_code
_entity_poly.pdbx_strand_id
1 'polypeptide(L)'
;MKMVTLLSALLLWVAATASAHCPLTEIFFENGWIIHNENDFEQILQEKLVEFREQIGNDLVFDHAEYYRSDYSHDCYLIMRVVIWDRVSTPKDEMWGDVAFTHVAPCEGEYVEVRWYDPVTGEKHIAYNPKYVCCCTTKIPLAYNTIF
;
A
#
# COMPACT_ATOMS: atom_id res chain seq x y z
N MET A 1 31.57 -17.12 -38.54
CA MET A 1 30.35 -17.68 -37.90
C MET A 1 30.39 -17.76 -36.36
N LYS A 2 31.41 -17.21 -35.66
CA LYS A 2 31.44 -17.17 -34.17
C LYS A 2 31.03 -15.82 -33.57
N MET A 3 30.91 -14.77 -34.39
CA MET A 3 30.65 -13.40 -33.94
C MET A 3 29.15 -13.06 -33.87
N VAL A 4 28.30 -13.79 -34.60
CA VAL A 4 26.84 -13.60 -34.61
C VAL A 4 26.20 -14.16 -33.33
N THR A 5 26.76 -15.22 -32.75
CA THR A 5 26.23 -15.88 -31.55
C THR A 5 26.44 -15.05 -30.27
N LEU A 6 27.46 -14.19 -30.22
CA LEU A 6 27.75 -13.36 -29.04
C LEU A 6 26.81 -12.15 -28.91
N LEU A 7 26.33 -11.60 -30.04
CA LEU A 7 25.42 -10.44 -30.03
C LEU A 7 24.01 -10.81 -29.53
N SER A 8 23.53 -12.01 -29.90
CA SER A 8 22.21 -12.51 -29.48
C SER A 8 22.12 -12.82 -27.98
N ALA A 9 23.23 -13.19 -27.34
CA ALA A 9 23.26 -13.42 -25.89
C ALA A 9 23.21 -12.10 -25.09
N LEU A 10 23.79 -11.02 -25.62
CA LEU A 10 23.82 -9.71 -24.96
C LEU A 10 22.44 -9.02 -24.97
N LEU A 11 21.67 -9.17 -26.06
CA LEU A 11 20.31 -8.62 -26.19
C LEU A 11 19.29 -9.28 -25.25
N LEU A 12 19.50 -10.55 -24.87
CA LEU A 12 18.65 -11.26 -23.89
C LEU A 12 18.85 -10.75 -22.45
N TRP A 13 20.00 -10.16 -22.14
CA TRP A 13 20.29 -9.66 -20.78
C TRP A 13 19.72 -8.27 -20.53
N VAL A 14 19.59 -7.43 -21.57
CA VAL A 14 19.02 -6.07 -21.41
C VAL A 14 17.50 -6.11 -21.25
N ALA A 15 16.83 -7.16 -21.72
CA ALA A 15 15.39 -7.34 -21.56
C ALA A 15 14.96 -7.84 -20.17
N ALA A 16 15.90 -8.27 -19.31
CA ALA A 16 15.60 -8.92 -18.04
C ALA A 16 15.47 -7.97 -16.84
N THR A 17 15.64 -6.66 -17.03
CA THR A 17 15.56 -5.66 -15.94
C THR A 17 14.52 -4.57 -16.22
N ALA A 18 13.41 -4.92 -16.88
CA ALA A 18 12.19 -4.15 -16.72
C ALA A 18 11.61 -4.52 -15.35
N SER A 19 12.13 -3.94 -14.27
CA SER A 19 11.33 -3.93 -13.04
C SER A 19 10.04 -3.19 -13.39
N ALA A 20 8.90 -3.80 -13.11
CA ALA A 20 7.61 -3.15 -13.32
C ALA A 20 7.59 -1.89 -12.44
N HIS A 21 7.80 -0.73 -13.06
CA HIS A 21 7.77 0.54 -12.34
C HIS A 21 6.31 0.85 -12.00
N CYS A 22 5.99 0.90 -10.71
CA CYS A 22 4.68 1.34 -10.22
C CYS A 22 4.49 2.82 -10.59
N PRO A 23 3.57 3.17 -11.51
CA PRO A 23 3.45 4.53 -12.03
C PRO A 23 2.93 5.54 -10.99
N LEU A 24 2.43 5.06 -9.84
CA LEU A 24 1.87 5.90 -8.78
C LEU A 24 2.93 6.32 -7.76
N THR A 25 4.10 5.69 -7.77
CA THR A 25 5.16 5.91 -6.79
C THR A 25 5.53 7.39 -6.67
N GLU A 26 5.72 8.08 -7.81
CA GLU A 26 6.03 9.51 -7.82
C GLU A 26 4.91 10.36 -7.21
N ILE A 27 3.65 10.07 -7.56
CA ILE A 27 2.48 10.79 -7.02
C ILE A 27 2.39 10.63 -5.50
N PHE A 28 2.62 9.42 -4.98
CA PHE A 28 2.63 9.17 -3.54
C PHE A 28 3.76 9.95 -2.86
N PHE A 29 4.99 9.92 -3.39
CA PHE A 29 6.11 10.67 -2.83
C PHE A 29 5.86 12.19 -2.81
N GLU A 30 5.34 12.76 -3.91
CA GLU A 30 4.99 14.19 -3.98
C GLU A 30 3.92 14.59 -2.95
N ASN A 31 3.09 13.64 -2.52
CA ASN A 31 2.05 13.84 -1.52
C ASN A 31 2.51 13.49 -0.09
N GLY A 32 3.81 13.33 0.14
CA GLY A 32 4.41 13.12 1.46
C GLY A 32 4.27 11.68 1.98
N TRP A 33 4.15 10.71 1.08
CA TRP A 33 4.08 9.30 1.47
C TRP A 33 5.45 8.64 1.47
N ILE A 34 5.65 7.73 2.42
CA ILE A 34 6.74 6.77 2.46
C ILE A 34 6.19 5.43 2.00
N ILE A 35 6.66 4.98 0.84
CA ILE A 35 6.34 3.66 0.29
C ILE A 35 7.41 2.69 0.75
N HIS A 36 7.01 1.69 1.53
CA HIS A 36 7.90 0.66 2.04
C HIS A 36 8.22 -0.40 0.98
N ASN A 37 9.32 -1.12 1.17
CA ASN A 37 9.70 -2.19 0.26
C ASN A 37 8.67 -3.33 0.34
N GLU A 38 8.24 -3.83 -0.81
CA GLU A 38 7.27 -4.92 -0.92
C GLU A 38 7.73 -6.22 -0.22
N ASN A 39 9.03 -6.45 -0.12
CA ASN A 39 9.60 -7.62 0.57
C ASN A 39 9.44 -7.54 2.09
N ASP A 40 9.26 -6.34 2.64
CA ASP A 40 9.10 -6.10 4.08
C ASP A 40 7.62 -6.12 4.49
N PHE A 41 6.70 -6.32 3.54
CA PHE A 41 5.26 -6.21 3.77
C PHE A 41 4.76 -7.07 4.93
N GLU A 42 5.12 -8.36 4.96
CA GLU A 42 4.62 -9.28 6.00
C GLU A 42 5.13 -8.88 7.39
N GLN A 43 6.40 -8.46 7.49
CA GLN A 43 6.96 -7.97 8.75
C GLN A 43 6.22 -6.72 9.22
N ILE A 44 6.09 -5.72 8.35
CA ILE A 44 5.40 -4.46 8.64
C ILE A 44 3.95 -4.72 9.04
N LEU A 45 3.25 -5.60 8.33
CA LEU A 45 1.88 -5.95 8.62
C LEU A 45 1.75 -6.54 10.03
N GLN A 46 2.59 -7.50 10.40
CA GLN A 46 2.54 -8.10 11.74
C GLN A 46 2.87 -7.08 12.83
N GLU A 47 3.88 -6.24 12.63
CA GLU A 47 4.22 -5.15 13.56
C GLU A 47 3.04 -4.20 13.76
N LYS A 48 2.42 -3.75 12.67
CA LYS A 48 1.29 -2.79 12.70
C LYS A 48 0.01 -3.40 13.25
N LEU A 49 -0.26 -4.68 12.96
CA LEU A 49 -1.39 -5.39 13.57
C LEU A 49 -1.24 -5.50 15.09
N VAL A 50 -0.04 -5.81 15.60
CA VAL A 50 0.23 -5.85 17.05
C VAL A 50 0.09 -4.45 17.65
N GLU A 51 0.75 -3.46 17.05
CA GLU A 51 0.75 -2.06 17.51
C GLU A 51 -0.67 -1.50 17.60
N PHE A 52 -1.45 -1.60 16.52
CA PHE A 52 -2.77 -0.97 16.45
C PHE A 52 -3.84 -1.76 17.21
N ARG A 53 -3.67 -3.07 17.40
CA ARG A 53 -4.61 -3.88 18.20
C ARG A 53 -4.75 -3.36 19.62
N GLU A 54 -3.67 -2.90 20.24
CA GLU A 54 -3.70 -2.37 21.61
C GLU A 54 -4.40 -1.00 21.70
N GLN A 55 -4.51 -0.30 20.56
CA GLN A 55 -5.08 1.03 20.46
C GLN A 55 -6.58 1.02 20.11
N ILE A 56 -7.07 -0.05 19.48
CA ILE A 56 -8.48 -0.21 19.10
C ILE A 56 -9.40 -0.10 20.32
N GLY A 57 -10.40 0.79 20.22
CA GLY A 57 -11.37 1.07 21.28
C GLY A 57 -10.86 2.01 22.36
N ASN A 58 -9.57 2.36 22.33
CA ASN A 58 -8.97 3.38 23.18
C ASN A 58 -8.71 4.64 22.35
N ASP A 59 -7.61 4.64 21.60
CA ASP A 59 -7.17 5.76 20.78
C ASP A 59 -7.59 5.59 19.32
N LEU A 60 -7.66 4.35 18.81
CA LEU A 60 -8.19 4.06 17.47
C LEU A 60 -9.69 3.76 17.55
N VAL A 61 -10.48 4.52 16.82
CA VAL A 61 -11.94 4.40 16.71
C VAL A 61 -12.30 4.08 15.26
N PHE A 62 -13.22 3.14 15.07
CA PHE A 62 -13.68 2.76 13.75
C PHE A 62 -14.38 3.94 13.09
N ASP A 63 -13.93 4.32 11.90
CA ASP A 63 -14.55 5.37 11.09
C ASP A 63 -15.45 4.74 10.02
N HIS A 64 -14.84 4.07 9.05
CA HIS A 64 -15.55 3.56 7.88
C HIS A 64 -14.98 2.24 7.36
N ALA A 65 -15.81 1.52 6.58
CA ALA A 65 -15.33 0.42 5.76
C ALA A 65 -16.08 0.39 4.42
N GLU A 66 -15.33 0.24 3.34
CA GLU A 66 -15.90 0.20 1.99
C GLU A 66 -15.20 -0.82 1.10
N TYR A 67 -15.88 -1.17 0.00
CA TYR A 67 -15.34 -2.07 -1.03
C TYR A 67 -14.84 -1.26 -2.22
N TYR A 68 -13.69 -1.65 -2.74
CA TYR A 68 -13.05 -1.00 -3.88
C TYR A 68 -12.48 -2.05 -4.84
N ARG A 69 -12.51 -1.75 -6.14
CA ARG A 69 -11.91 -2.58 -7.18
C ARG A 69 -10.58 -1.96 -7.61
N SER A 70 -9.48 -2.68 -7.40
CA SER A 70 -8.16 -2.24 -7.88
C SER A 70 -7.99 -2.52 -9.37
N ASP A 71 -7.42 -1.55 -10.08
CA ASP A 71 -6.92 -1.72 -11.46
C ASP A 71 -5.43 -2.11 -11.48
N TYR A 72 -4.78 -2.16 -10.31
CA TYR A 72 -3.35 -2.46 -10.13
C TYR A 72 -3.13 -3.82 -9.47
N SER A 73 -3.85 -4.84 -9.96
CA SER A 73 -3.73 -6.23 -9.52
C SER A 73 -3.05 -7.12 -10.56
N HIS A 74 -2.45 -8.21 -10.11
CA HIS A 74 -1.92 -9.24 -11.03
C HIS A 74 -3.02 -10.01 -11.76
N ASP A 75 -4.21 -10.14 -11.16
CA ASP A 75 -5.41 -10.73 -11.77
C ASP A 75 -6.27 -9.67 -12.49
N CYS A 76 -7.18 -10.11 -13.38
CA CYS A 76 -8.03 -9.23 -14.20
C CYS A 76 -8.88 -8.21 -13.40
N TYR A 77 -9.15 -8.49 -12.13
CA TYR A 77 -9.74 -7.54 -11.17
C TYR A 77 -9.58 -8.08 -9.75
N LEU A 78 -9.08 -7.25 -8.83
CA LEU A 78 -9.06 -7.54 -7.40
C LEU A 78 -10.10 -6.69 -6.68
N ILE A 79 -11.09 -7.34 -6.07
CA ILE A 79 -12.03 -6.68 -5.16
C ILE A 79 -11.42 -6.73 -3.78
N MET A 80 -11.32 -5.55 -3.15
CA MET A 80 -10.77 -5.38 -1.83
C MET A 80 -11.78 -4.72 -0.92
N ARG A 81 -11.63 -4.93 0.38
CA ARG A 81 -12.33 -4.18 1.42
C ARG A 81 -11.29 -3.41 2.23
N VAL A 82 -11.56 -2.14 2.44
CA VAL A 82 -10.73 -1.27 3.28
C VAL A 82 -11.48 -0.98 4.56
N VAL A 83 -10.76 -1.08 5.68
CA VAL A 83 -11.26 -0.78 7.02
C VAL A 83 -10.40 0.36 7.58
N ILE A 84 -11.04 1.47 7.92
CA ILE A 84 -10.41 2.74 8.26
C ILE A 84 -10.71 3.05 9.73
N TRP A 85 -9.69 3.57 10.41
CA TRP A 85 -9.73 3.96 11.81
C TRP A 85 -9.16 5.36 11.96
N ASP A 86 -9.81 6.15 12.80
CA ASP A 86 -9.34 7.46 13.24
C ASP A 86 -8.67 7.35 14.60
N ARG A 87 -7.64 8.17 14.80
CA ARG A 87 -6.99 8.32 16.10
C ARG A 87 -7.60 9.51 16.85
N VAL A 88 -8.13 9.28 18.05
CA VAL A 88 -8.74 10.33 18.88
C VAL A 88 -7.70 11.37 19.33
N SER A 89 -6.45 10.96 19.53
CA SER A 89 -5.36 11.85 19.89
C SER A 89 -4.81 12.69 18.74
N THR A 90 -5.12 12.36 17.48
CA THR A 90 -4.72 13.18 16.34
C THR A 90 -5.51 14.50 16.35
N PRO A 91 -4.83 15.66 16.30
CA PRO A 91 -5.49 16.95 16.25
C PRO A 91 -6.50 17.05 15.11
N LYS A 92 -7.61 17.74 15.38
CA LYS A 92 -8.63 17.97 14.38
C LYS A 92 -8.03 18.65 13.15
N ASP A 93 -8.45 18.17 11.98
CA ASP A 93 -8.03 18.65 10.65
C ASP A 93 -6.58 18.29 10.25
N GLU A 94 -5.82 17.59 11.11
CA GLU A 94 -4.47 17.12 10.81
C GLU A 94 -4.47 15.89 9.90
N MET A 95 -5.22 14.85 10.27
CA MET A 95 -5.41 13.63 9.49
C MET A 95 -6.81 13.05 9.73
N TRP A 96 -7.38 12.47 8.68
CA TRP A 96 -8.61 11.68 8.71
C TRP A 96 -8.30 10.30 8.12
N GLY A 97 -8.70 9.25 8.83
CA GLY A 97 -8.21 7.90 8.61
C GLY A 97 -6.73 7.84 8.97
N ASP A 98 -6.40 7.63 10.23
CA ASP A 98 -5.03 7.47 10.69
C ASP A 98 -4.46 6.09 10.38
N VAL A 99 -5.33 5.08 10.24
CA VAL A 99 -4.95 3.70 9.94
C VAL A 99 -5.96 3.09 8.98
N ALA A 100 -5.46 2.46 7.92
CA ALA A 100 -6.30 1.70 6.99
C ALA A 100 -5.68 0.33 6.70
N PHE A 101 -6.49 -0.70 6.87
CA PHE A 101 -6.16 -2.06 6.47
C PHE A 101 -7.01 -2.48 5.28
N THR A 102 -6.36 -2.96 4.24
CA THR A 102 -7.00 -3.45 3.02
C THR A 102 -6.80 -4.95 2.91
N HIS A 103 -7.86 -5.70 2.67
CA HIS A 103 -7.82 -7.14 2.48
C HIS A 103 -8.63 -7.56 1.25
N VAL A 104 -8.33 -8.74 0.71
CA VAL A 104 -9.12 -9.33 -0.38
C VAL A 104 -10.57 -9.50 0.09
N ALA A 105 -11.53 -9.28 -0.81
CA ALA A 105 -12.97 -9.43 -0.60
C ALA A 105 -13.57 -10.44 -1.60
N PRO A 106 -14.76 -11.03 -1.35
CA PRO A 106 -15.70 -10.76 -0.26
C PRO A 106 -15.44 -11.52 1.05
N CYS A 107 -14.62 -12.58 1.03
CA CYS A 107 -14.21 -13.29 2.24
C CYS A 107 -13.12 -12.48 2.96
N GLU A 108 -12.99 -12.56 4.28
CA GLU A 108 -11.86 -11.99 5.06
C GLU A 108 -10.54 -12.65 4.64
N GLY A 109 -10.06 -12.30 3.45
CA GLY A 109 -8.88 -12.88 2.81
C GLY A 109 -7.59 -12.25 3.32
N GLU A 110 -6.51 -12.55 2.61
CA GLU A 110 -5.19 -12.00 2.95
C GLU A 110 -5.17 -10.47 2.85
N TYR A 111 -4.31 -9.86 3.67
CA TYR A 111 -4.06 -8.43 3.60
C TYR A 111 -3.31 -8.09 2.31
N VAL A 112 -3.78 -7.03 1.67
CA VAL A 112 -3.24 -6.53 0.40
C VAL A 112 -2.44 -5.25 0.63
N GLU A 113 -2.85 -4.42 1.58
CA GLU A 113 -2.22 -3.12 1.82
C GLU A 113 -2.49 -2.67 3.26
N VAL A 114 -1.51 -2.00 3.86
CA VAL A 114 -1.67 -1.26 5.11
C VAL A 114 -1.17 0.16 4.89
N ARG A 115 -1.96 1.12 5.37
CA ARG A 115 -1.63 2.55 5.36
C ARG A 115 -1.74 3.08 6.78
N TRP A 116 -0.83 3.96 7.16
CA TRP A 116 -0.93 4.63 8.45
C TRP A 116 -0.29 6.00 8.42
N TYR A 117 -0.73 6.86 9.34
CA TYR A 117 -0.14 8.15 9.65
C TYR A 117 0.68 8.03 10.94
N ASP A 118 1.89 8.58 10.94
CA ASP A 118 2.69 8.77 12.15
C ASP A 118 2.49 10.21 12.68
N PRO A 119 1.75 10.40 13.78
CA PRO A 119 1.49 11.74 14.33
C PRO A 119 2.72 12.40 14.96
N VAL A 120 3.81 11.66 15.17
CA VAL A 120 5.07 12.20 15.71
C VAL A 120 5.90 12.84 14.60
N THR A 121 6.00 12.17 13.45
CA THR A 121 6.79 12.66 12.30
C THR A 121 5.96 13.46 11.30
N GLY A 122 4.64 13.27 11.29
CA GLY A 122 3.75 13.83 10.28
C GLY A 122 3.77 13.07 8.95
N GLU A 123 4.34 11.87 8.91
CA GLU A 123 4.53 11.10 7.70
C GLU A 123 3.37 10.13 7.44
N LYS A 124 2.99 9.98 6.15
CA LYS A 124 2.05 8.95 5.71
C LYS A 124 2.84 7.76 5.18
N HIS A 125 2.47 6.55 5.57
CA HIS A 125 3.17 5.35 5.18
C HIS A 125 2.24 4.38 4.47
N ILE A 126 2.80 3.63 3.52
CA ILE A 126 2.08 2.58 2.79
C ILE A 126 3.00 1.38 2.57
N ALA A 127 2.47 0.19 2.83
CA ALA A 127 3.09 -1.08 2.49
C ALA A 127 2.03 -1.96 1.81
N TYR A 128 2.42 -2.63 0.72
CA TYR A 128 1.51 -3.47 -0.06
C TYR A 128 2.08 -4.86 -0.31
N ASN A 129 1.19 -5.82 -0.53
CA ASN A 129 1.50 -7.22 -0.74
C ASN A 129 1.76 -7.50 -2.23
N PRO A 130 3.02 -7.80 -2.63
CA PRO A 130 3.34 -8.03 -4.04
C PRO A 130 2.73 -9.32 -4.60
N LYS A 131 2.14 -10.18 -3.76
CA LYS A 131 1.38 -11.35 -4.21
C LYS A 131 0.11 -10.96 -4.95
N TYR A 132 -0.51 -9.84 -4.60
CA TYR A 132 -1.84 -9.44 -5.07
C TYR A 132 -1.82 -8.23 -5.98
N VAL A 133 -0.96 -7.26 -5.67
CA VAL A 133 -0.91 -5.96 -6.38
C VAL A 133 0.47 -5.72 -6.95
N CYS A 134 0.49 -5.12 -8.14
CA CYS A 134 1.74 -4.76 -8.83
C CYS A 134 2.19 -3.32 -8.54
N CYS A 135 1.40 -2.57 -7.76
CA CYS A 135 1.59 -1.17 -7.40
C CYS A 135 0.66 -0.83 -6.23
N CYS A 136 0.92 0.29 -5.53
CA CYS A 136 0.00 0.82 -4.51
C CYS A 136 -1.42 0.96 -5.09
N THR A 137 -2.44 0.76 -4.27
CA THR A 137 -3.82 0.81 -4.77
C THR A 137 -4.26 2.25 -5.09
N THR A 138 -5.03 2.42 -6.16
CA THR A 138 -5.49 3.74 -6.65
C THR A 138 -6.62 4.37 -5.87
N LYS A 139 -6.95 3.86 -4.69
CA LYS A 139 -7.73 4.67 -3.77
C LYS A 139 -6.82 5.77 -3.19
N ILE A 140 -6.49 6.73 -4.04
CA ILE A 140 -5.76 7.92 -3.68
C ILE A 140 -6.72 8.76 -2.82
N PRO A 141 -6.27 9.24 -1.66
CA PRO A 141 -7.11 10.01 -0.77
C PRO A 141 -7.69 11.23 -1.47
N LEU A 142 -8.99 11.49 -1.28
CA LEU A 142 -9.68 12.61 -1.92
C LEU A 142 -9.29 13.97 -1.32
N ALA A 143 -8.67 13.98 -0.14
CA ALA A 143 -8.16 15.16 0.54
C ALA A 143 -6.69 14.96 0.96
N TYR A 144 -5.93 16.06 1.05
CA TYR A 144 -4.50 16.01 1.40
C TYR A 144 -4.23 15.38 2.78
N ASN A 145 -5.17 15.57 3.71
CA ASN A 145 -5.16 15.07 5.07
C ASN A 145 -6.02 13.79 5.23
N THR A 146 -6.04 12.94 4.21
CA THR A 146 -6.64 11.60 4.29
C THR A 146 -5.64 10.56 3.82
N ILE A 147 -5.73 9.32 4.32
CA ILE A 147 -4.93 8.18 3.81
C ILE A 147 -5.71 7.28 2.83
N PHE A 148 -6.99 7.57 2.58
CA PHE A 148 -7.87 6.78 1.74
C PHE A 148 -8.97 7.62 1.06
#